data_AF-A0A439SEQ0-F1
#
_entry.id   AF-A0A439SEQ0-F1
#
_cell.length_a   1.000
_cell.length_b   1.000
_cell.length_c   1.000
_cell.angle_alpha   90.00
_cell.angle_beta   90.00
_cell.angle_gamma   90.00
#
_symmetry.space_group_name_H-M   'P 1'
#
loop_
_entity.id
_entity.type
_entity.pdbx_description
1 polymer ?
#
loop_
_entity_poly.entity_id
_entity_poly.type
_entity_poly.pdbx_seq_one_letter_code
_entity_poly.pdbx_strand_id
1 'polypeptide(L)'
;MSVDFRLERERLAALSVDVAHLLQSADLASPETHAGREALIEAIEDLRDVLRPEAAIAPPPPSDALAGPRGLAIVVGHTAVAQGARALSPPFPADSPATRVSEHNEYAWNTDLAMKIKALAETAGVRCEIFFRDGVGIRGAYEAVRSWGPEATIELHFNAADGRARGSLVLYGAEQSRPWAETLQKAIVRTFDRQGRSEDRGIFIPGGSRGYD
;
A
#
# COMPACT_ATOMS: atom_id res chain seq x y z
N MET A 1 37.96 6.95 -17.88
CA MET A 1 37.29 7.59 -16.73
C MET A 1 36.30 6.59 -16.17
N SER A 2 36.47 6.16 -14.93
CA SER A 2 35.48 5.29 -14.27
C SER A 2 34.32 6.17 -13.83
N VAL A 3 33.11 5.89 -14.32
CA VAL A 3 31.90 6.52 -13.77
C VAL A 3 31.71 5.97 -12.36
N ASP A 4 31.56 6.87 -11.39
CA ASP A 4 31.15 6.47 -10.04
C ASP A 4 29.65 6.18 -10.05
N PHE A 5 29.33 4.89 -10.20
CA PHE A 5 27.95 4.40 -10.23
C PHE A 5 27.16 4.68 -8.95
N ARG A 6 27.83 4.97 -7.83
CA ARG A 6 27.15 5.35 -6.59
C ARG A 6 26.66 6.79 -6.68
N LEU A 7 27.55 7.70 -7.09
CA LEU A 7 27.23 9.12 -7.24
C LEU A 7 26.10 9.35 -8.25
N GLU A 8 26.13 8.63 -9.37
CA GLU A 8 25.05 8.72 -10.39
C GLU A 8 23.71 8.20 -9.85
N ARG A 9 23.72 7.15 -9.03
CA ARG A 9 22.51 6.60 -8.39
C ARG A 9 21.92 7.58 -7.39
N GLU A 10 22.76 8.22 -6.58
CA GLU A 10 22.35 9.26 -5.62
C GLU A 10 21.74 10.47 -6.37
N ARG A 11 22.33 10.87 -7.50
CA ARG A 11 21.81 11.95 -8.35
C ARG A 11 20.45 11.61 -8.97
N LEU A 12 20.29 10.39 -9.51
CA LEU A 12 19.00 9.93 -10.06
C LEU A 12 17.93 9.85 -8.98
N ALA A 13 18.29 9.38 -7.78
CA ALA A 13 17.37 9.36 -6.65
C ALA A 13 16.96 10.78 -6.23
N ALA A 14 17.86 11.76 -6.23
CA ALA A 14 17.50 13.15 -5.96
C ALA A 14 16.56 13.73 -7.04
N LEU A 15 16.89 13.54 -8.32
CA LEU A 15 16.08 14.03 -9.43
C LEU A 15 14.66 13.45 -9.40
N SER A 16 14.53 12.18 -9.05
CA SER A 16 13.22 11.53 -8.93
C SER A 16 12.33 12.16 -7.86
N VAL A 17 12.91 12.63 -6.73
CA VAL A 17 12.16 13.36 -5.69
C VAL A 17 11.67 14.70 -6.23
N ASP A 18 12.52 15.43 -6.94
CA ASP A 18 12.16 16.73 -7.51
C ASP A 18 11.02 16.60 -8.53
N VAL A 19 11.07 15.57 -9.39
CA VAL A 19 10.00 15.31 -10.37
C VAL A 19 8.70 14.93 -9.68
N ALA A 20 8.73 14.06 -8.65
CA ALA A 20 7.53 13.69 -7.89
C ALA A 20 6.88 14.93 -7.25
N HIS A 21 7.69 15.82 -6.65
CA HIS A 21 7.20 17.04 -6.02
C HIS A 21 6.60 18.02 -7.05
N LEU A 22 7.27 18.20 -8.20
CA LEU A 22 6.74 19.01 -9.30
C LEU A 22 5.39 18.49 -9.78
N LEU A 23 5.25 17.18 -9.97
CA LEU A 23 3.99 16.55 -10.35
C LEU A 23 2.90 16.80 -9.31
N GLN A 24 3.19 16.55 -8.03
CA GLN A 24 2.24 16.79 -6.93
C GLN A 24 1.73 18.24 -6.87
N SER A 25 2.60 19.21 -7.19
CA SER A 25 2.27 20.64 -7.22
C SER A 25 1.56 21.11 -8.49
N ALA A 26 1.51 20.28 -9.54
CA ALA A 26 0.91 20.65 -10.81
C ALA A 26 -0.62 20.70 -10.69
N ASP A 27 -1.19 21.87 -11.00
CA ASP A 27 -2.62 22.06 -11.15
C ASP A 27 -3.06 21.46 -12.49
N LEU A 28 -3.73 20.31 -12.44
CA LEU A 28 -4.15 19.55 -13.61
C LEU A 28 -5.67 19.58 -13.71
N ALA A 29 -6.16 20.06 -14.87
CA ALA A 29 -7.57 20.41 -15.03
C ALA A 29 -8.51 19.21 -15.30
N SER A 30 -8.00 17.99 -15.56
CA SER A 30 -8.84 16.84 -15.93
C SER A 30 -8.64 15.58 -15.06
N PRO A 31 -9.69 14.78 -14.81
CA PRO A 31 -9.57 13.49 -14.11
C PRO A 31 -8.58 12.50 -14.75
N GLU A 32 -8.48 12.51 -16.09
CA GLU A 32 -7.54 11.68 -16.84
C GLU A 32 -6.09 12.12 -16.59
N THR A 33 -5.85 13.43 -16.51
CA THR A 33 -4.53 13.96 -16.13
C THR A 33 -4.18 13.67 -14.67
N HIS A 34 -5.16 13.60 -13.77
CA HIS A 34 -4.94 13.14 -12.40
C HIS A 34 -4.54 11.67 -12.35
N ALA A 35 -5.27 10.78 -13.02
CA ALA A 35 -4.95 9.36 -13.00
C ALA A 35 -3.56 9.06 -13.59
N GLY A 36 -3.21 9.72 -14.70
CA GLY A 36 -1.88 9.63 -15.29
C GLY A 36 -0.77 10.19 -14.40
N ARG A 37 -1.04 11.27 -13.65
CA ARG A 37 -0.10 11.83 -12.68
C ARG A 37 0.16 10.87 -11.52
N GLU A 38 -0.88 10.32 -10.90
CA GLU A 38 -0.71 9.39 -9.78
C GLU A 38 0.07 8.14 -10.22
N ALA A 39 -0.24 7.59 -11.39
CA ALA A 39 0.52 6.46 -11.96
C ALA A 39 2.00 6.82 -12.21
N LEU A 40 2.29 8.05 -12.65
CA LEU A 40 3.66 8.52 -12.84
C LEU A 40 4.38 8.73 -11.50
N ILE A 41 3.69 9.26 -10.49
CA ILE A 41 4.22 9.38 -9.12
C ILE A 41 4.56 7.99 -8.58
N GLU A 42 3.67 7.01 -8.70
CA GLU A 42 3.92 5.62 -8.29
C GLU A 42 5.13 5.03 -9.03
N ALA A 43 5.24 5.23 -10.35
CA ALA A 43 6.39 4.74 -11.12
C ALA A 43 7.72 5.39 -10.70
N ILE A 44 7.68 6.67 -10.30
CA ILE A 44 8.84 7.38 -9.76
C ILE A 44 9.20 6.87 -8.36
N GLU A 45 8.21 6.57 -7.52
CA GLU A 45 8.42 5.97 -6.21
C GLU A 45 9.03 4.56 -6.33
N ASP A 46 8.51 3.72 -7.21
CA ASP A 46 9.09 2.40 -7.53
C ASP A 46 10.56 2.53 -7.98
N LEU A 47 10.85 3.51 -8.84
CA LEU A 47 12.23 3.78 -9.27
C LEU A 47 13.13 4.19 -8.09
N ARG A 48 12.62 5.00 -7.15
CA ARG A 48 13.37 5.40 -5.95
C ARG A 48 13.75 4.21 -5.10
N ASP A 49 12.85 3.25 -4.96
CA ASP A 49 13.10 2.03 -4.18
C ASP A 49 14.15 1.14 -4.84
N VAL A 50 14.08 0.97 -6.16
CA VAL A 50 15.12 0.26 -6.93
C VAL A 50 16.49 0.92 -6.80
N LEU A 51 16.53 2.25 -6.72
CA LEU A 51 17.78 3.01 -6.57
C LEU A 51 18.36 2.96 -5.14
N ARG A 52 17.58 2.53 -4.13
CA ARG A 52 17.97 2.46 -2.71
C ARG A 52 17.78 1.06 -2.09
N PRO A 53 18.48 0.03 -2.58
CA PRO A 53 18.33 -1.33 -2.10
C PRO A 53 18.68 -1.50 -0.60
N GLU A 54 19.49 -0.61 -0.03
CA GLU A 54 19.82 -0.61 1.40
C GLU A 54 18.65 -0.27 2.33
N ALA A 55 17.59 0.36 1.79
CA ALA A 55 16.36 0.64 2.52
C ALA A 55 15.34 -0.51 2.42
N ALA A 56 15.63 -1.54 1.62
CA ALA A 56 14.73 -2.67 1.42
C ALA A 56 14.57 -3.49 2.70
N ILE A 57 13.32 -3.75 3.10
CA ILE A 57 13.01 -4.75 4.11
C ILE A 57 13.10 -6.12 3.44
N ALA A 58 13.92 -7.02 3.99
CA ALA A 58 14.03 -8.37 3.47
C ALA A 58 12.65 -9.04 3.48
N PRO A 59 12.26 -9.76 2.42
CA PRO A 59 10.99 -10.48 2.41
C PRO A 59 10.96 -11.45 3.59
N PRO A 60 9.80 -11.66 4.23
CA PRO A 60 9.69 -12.63 5.29
C PRO A 60 10.15 -14.01 4.77
N PRO A 61 10.83 -14.82 5.60
CA PRO A 61 11.15 -16.18 5.21
C PRO A 61 9.85 -16.91 4.85
N PRO A 62 9.89 -17.87 3.90
CA PRO A 62 8.72 -18.69 3.58
C PRO A 62 8.17 -19.30 4.87
N SER A 63 6.93 -18.96 5.22
CA SER A 63 6.27 -19.53 6.38
C SER A 63 5.96 -21.00 6.10
N ASP A 64 6.37 -21.90 7.00
CA ASP A 64 6.05 -23.33 7.02
C ASP A 64 4.55 -23.61 7.32
N ALA A 65 3.67 -22.59 7.24
CA ALA A 65 2.23 -22.73 7.35
C ALA A 65 1.64 -23.49 6.14
N LEU A 66 2.07 -24.73 5.95
CA LEU A 66 1.63 -25.71 4.95
C LEU A 66 0.28 -26.35 5.29
N ALA A 67 -0.46 -25.83 6.27
CA ALA A 67 -1.65 -26.49 6.83
C ALA A 67 -2.96 -25.76 6.48
N GLY A 68 -3.19 -25.44 5.21
CA GLY A 68 -4.53 -25.09 4.73
C GLY A 68 -4.58 -24.53 3.31
N PRO A 69 -5.59 -24.90 2.48
CA PRO A 69 -5.78 -24.36 1.13
C PRO A 69 -6.21 -22.88 1.10
N ARG A 70 -6.35 -22.24 2.26
CA ARG A 70 -6.90 -20.89 2.45
C ARG A 70 -5.84 -19.95 2.99
N GLY A 71 -5.35 -19.05 2.13
CA GLY A 71 -4.30 -18.09 2.47
C GLY A 71 -4.76 -16.64 2.26
N LEU A 72 -4.44 -15.76 3.19
CA LEU A 72 -4.59 -14.30 3.06
C LEU A 72 -3.22 -13.66 2.80
N ALA A 73 -3.07 -13.01 1.65
CA ALA A 73 -1.94 -12.12 1.40
C ALA A 73 -2.31 -10.68 1.78
N ILE A 74 -1.43 -9.99 2.49
CA ILE A 74 -1.59 -8.58 2.86
C ILE A 74 -0.46 -7.80 2.19
N VAL A 75 -0.79 -6.90 1.27
CA VAL A 75 0.16 -5.94 0.69
C VAL A 75 0.12 -4.66 1.50
N VAL A 76 1.26 -4.22 2.00
CA VAL A 76 1.39 -2.90 2.62
C VAL A 76 1.56 -1.87 1.50
N GLY A 77 0.62 -0.92 1.39
CA GLY A 77 0.77 0.22 0.49
C GLY A 77 1.99 1.06 0.87
N HIS A 78 2.59 1.73 -0.11
CA HIS A 78 3.76 2.59 0.06
C HIS A 78 5.05 1.86 0.47
N THR A 79 6.15 2.62 0.66
CA THR A 79 7.45 2.10 1.12
C THR A 79 8.04 2.96 2.24
N ALA A 80 9.10 2.47 2.90
CA ALA A 80 9.84 3.22 3.90
C ALA A 80 10.41 4.55 3.34
N VAL A 81 10.66 4.62 2.02
CA VAL A 81 11.20 5.80 1.33
C VAL A 81 10.08 6.73 0.81
N ALA A 82 8.94 6.17 0.40
CA ALA A 82 7.76 6.89 -0.05
C ALA A 82 6.57 6.54 0.83
N GLN A 83 6.44 7.19 1.99
CA GLN A 83 5.65 6.72 3.13
C GLN A 83 4.13 6.95 3.03
N GLY A 84 3.64 7.45 1.90
CA GLY A 84 2.23 7.76 1.67
C GLY A 84 1.71 8.93 2.48
N ALA A 85 0.40 8.95 2.68
CA ALA A 85 -0.29 10.06 3.32
C ALA A 85 0.11 10.22 4.80
N ARG A 86 0.11 11.47 5.28
CA ARG A 86 0.29 11.78 6.71
C ARG A 86 -1.07 11.84 7.39
N ALA A 87 -1.25 11.04 8.44
CA ALA A 87 -2.43 11.08 9.28
C ALA A 87 -2.45 12.37 10.12
N LEU A 88 -3.65 12.96 10.26
CA LEU A 88 -3.85 14.27 10.90
C LEU A 88 -4.27 14.17 12.37
N SER A 89 -4.78 13.02 12.82
CA SER A 89 -5.27 12.84 14.18
C SER A 89 -5.00 11.43 14.71
N PRO A 90 -4.74 11.28 16.04
CA PRO A 90 -4.57 9.98 16.69
C PRO A 90 -5.80 9.05 16.59
N PRO A 91 -5.67 7.74 16.93
CA PRO A 91 -4.45 7.10 17.45
C PRO A 91 -3.41 6.92 16.35
N PHE A 92 -2.26 7.58 16.51
CA PHE A 92 -1.04 7.12 15.87
C PHE A 92 -0.57 5.94 16.71
N PRO A 93 -0.04 4.87 16.11
CA PRO A 93 0.56 3.79 16.88
C PRO A 93 1.65 4.43 17.74
N ALA A 94 1.38 4.63 19.03
CA ALA A 94 2.39 5.08 19.96
C ALA A 94 3.31 3.88 20.16
N ASP A 95 4.58 4.03 19.79
CA ASP A 95 5.63 3.11 20.16
C ASP A 95 5.54 1.72 19.47
N SER A 96 5.49 1.67 18.14
CA SER A 96 5.70 0.38 17.44
C SER A 96 7.19 0.09 17.27
N PRO A 97 7.79 -0.86 18.03
CA PRO A 97 9.20 -1.22 17.87
C PRO A 97 9.51 -1.86 16.50
N ALA A 98 8.47 -2.20 15.73
CA ALA A 98 8.59 -2.79 14.40
C ALA A 98 8.96 -1.77 13.32
N THR A 99 8.71 -0.46 13.52
CA THR A 99 8.96 0.56 12.49
C THR A 99 9.83 1.68 13.04
N ARG A 100 11.04 1.87 12.47
CA ARG A 100 11.88 3.07 12.74
C ARG A 100 11.41 4.32 11.99
N VAL A 101 10.23 4.25 11.38
CA VAL A 101 9.68 5.21 10.44
C VAL A 101 8.67 6.11 11.17
N SER A 102 8.55 7.37 10.74
CA SER A 102 7.56 8.33 11.25
C SER A 102 6.15 7.72 11.35
N GLU A 103 5.71 7.46 12.58
CA GLU A 103 4.49 6.70 12.92
C GLU A 103 3.18 7.40 12.48
N HIS A 104 3.27 8.64 12.02
CA HIS A 104 2.12 9.42 11.54
C HIS A 104 1.86 9.23 10.04
N ASN A 105 2.61 8.36 9.35
CA ASN A 105 2.45 8.14 7.92
C ASN A 105 1.80 6.78 7.61
N GLU A 106 1.21 6.71 6.44
CA GLU A 106 0.46 5.57 5.91
C GLU A 106 1.21 4.26 5.95
N TYR A 107 2.46 4.27 5.50
CA TYR A 107 3.29 3.07 5.51
C TYR A 107 3.43 2.45 6.91
N ALA A 108 3.72 3.25 7.93
CA ALA A 108 3.90 2.77 9.30
C ALA A 108 2.57 2.25 9.89
N TRP A 109 1.47 2.98 9.65
CA TRP A 109 0.15 2.59 10.12
C TRP A 109 -0.33 1.28 9.46
N ASN A 110 -0.17 1.17 8.15
CA ASN A 110 -0.52 -0.04 7.39
C ASN A 110 0.30 -1.25 7.85
N THR A 111 1.58 -1.04 8.17
CA THR A 111 2.46 -2.10 8.70
C THR A 111 1.95 -2.63 10.04
N ASP A 112 1.60 -1.73 10.98
CA ASP A 112 1.02 -2.12 12.27
C ASP A 112 -0.31 -2.87 12.11
N LEU A 113 -1.20 -2.37 11.26
CA LEU A 113 -2.46 -3.04 10.97
C LEU A 113 -2.24 -4.43 10.34
N ALA A 114 -1.32 -4.55 9.38
CA ALA A 114 -1.01 -5.82 8.72
C ALA A 114 -0.54 -6.88 9.72
N MET A 115 0.34 -6.50 10.67
CA MET A 115 0.79 -7.41 11.73
C MET A 115 -0.36 -7.89 12.62
N LYS A 116 -1.29 -6.99 12.98
CA LYS A 116 -2.48 -7.34 13.77
C LYS A 116 -3.41 -8.28 13.01
N ILE A 117 -3.63 -8.04 11.72
CA ILE A 117 -4.43 -8.93 10.86
C ILE A 117 -3.77 -10.31 10.76
N LYS A 118 -2.46 -10.37 10.52
CA LYS A 118 -1.70 -11.64 10.45
C LYS A 118 -1.83 -12.45 11.74
N ALA A 119 -1.59 -11.82 12.90
CA ALA A 119 -1.71 -12.49 14.19
C ALA A 119 -3.12 -13.07 14.43
N LEU A 120 -4.17 -12.31 14.09
CA LEU A 120 -5.56 -12.77 14.20
C LEU A 120 -5.88 -13.90 13.21
N ALA A 121 -5.43 -13.79 11.96
CA ALA A 121 -5.63 -14.80 10.93
C ALA A 121 -4.96 -16.13 11.32
N GLU A 122 -3.70 -16.07 11.76
CA GLU A 122 -2.95 -17.26 12.18
C GLU A 122 -3.56 -17.90 13.43
N THR A 123 -4.04 -17.10 14.38
CA THR A 123 -4.80 -17.60 15.54
C THR A 123 -6.09 -18.32 15.12
N ALA A 124 -6.72 -17.90 14.02
CA ALA A 124 -7.89 -18.52 13.45
C ALA A 124 -7.57 -19.71 12.52
N GLY A 125 -6.30 -20.12 12.40
CA GLY A 125 -5.87 -21.20 11.50
C GLY A 125 -5.86 -20.82 10.02
N VAL A 126 -5.87 -19.53 9.70
CA VAL A 126 -5.74 -19.00 8.33
C VAL A 126 -4.28 -18.67 8.06
N ARG A 127 -3.70 -19.27 7.02
CA ARG A 127 -2.34 -18.94 6.56
C ARG A 127 -2.34 -17.46 6.14
N CYS A 128 -1.44 -16.65 6.69
CA CYS A 128 -1.40 -15.23 6.39
C CYS A 128 0.04 -14.77 6.17
N GLU A 129 0.30 -13.93 5.16
CA GLU A 129 1.63 -13.37 4.93
C GLU A 129 1.57 -11.90 4.51
N ILE A 130 2.58 -11.13 4.93
CA ILE A 130 2.70 -9.70 4.66
C ILE A 130 3.75 -9.48 3.57
N PHE A 131 3.38 -8.72 2.55
CA PHE A 131 4.22 -8.38 1.41
C PHE A 131 4.48 -6.88 1.40
N PHE A 132 5.75 -6.52 1.38
CA PHE A 132 6.24 -5.15 1.32
C PHE A 132 6.71 -4.82 -0.10
N ARG A 133 6.61 -3.54 -0.47
CA ARG A 133 7.10 -3.01 -1.76
C ARG A 133 8.57 -2.56 -1.68
N ASP A 134 9.13 -2.48 -0.48
CA ASP A 134 10.49 -1.98 -0.23
C ASP A 134 11.55 -2.73 -1.05
N GLY A 135 12.27 -1.98 -1.91
CA GLY A 135 13.33 -2.51 -2.78
C GLY A 135 12.86 -3.36 -3.97
N VAL A 136 11.57 -3.64 -4.10
CA VAL A 136 11.00 -4.48 -5.17
C VAL A 136 9.90 -3.79 -5.99
N GLY A 137 9.39 -2.66 -5.49
CA GLY A 137 8.29 -1.89 -6.06
C GLY A 137 6.95 -2.64 -6.05
N ILE A 138 5.93 -2.02 -6.64
CA ILE A 138 4.58 -2.59 -6.75
C ILE A 138 4.65 -3.95 -7.46
N ARG A 139 5.26 -4.00 -8.64
CA ARG A 139 5.31 -5.21 -9.46
C ARG A 139 5.94 -6.39 -8.71
N GLY A 140 7.08 -6.18 -8.04
CA GLY A 140 7.78 -7.24 -7.33
C GLY A 140 6.99 -7.78 -6.13
N ALA A 141 6.30 -6.91 -5.40
CA ALA A 141 5.40 -7.34 -4.31
C ALA A 141 4.26 -8.22 -4.85
N TYR A 142 3.60 -7.81 -5.95
CA TYR A 142 2.52 -8.59 -6.55
C TYR A 142 2.99 -9.89 -7.20
N GLU A 143 4.20 -9.95 -7.75
CA GLU A 143 4.82 -11.21 -8.20
C GLU A 143 5.01 -12.17 -7.02
N ALA A 144 5.53 -11.69 -5.89
CA ALA A 144 5.67 -12.50 -4.68
C ALA A 144 4.32 -13.01 -4.14
N VAL A 145 3.28 -12.17 -4.15
CA VAL A 145 1.91 -12.57 -3.81
C VAL A 145 1.42 -13.70 -4.73
N ARG A 146 1.57 -13.55 -6.06
CA ARG A 146 1.16 -14.59 -7.01
C ARG A 146 1.90 -15.90 -6.79
N SER A 147 3.22 -15.83 -6.56
CA SER A 147 4.04 -17.02 -6.26
C SER A 147 3.63 -17.70 -4.94
N TRP A 148 3.15 -16.94 -3.96
CA TRP A 148 2.68 -17.48 -2.68
C TRP A 148 1.30 -18.18 -2.76
N GLY A 149 0.52 -17.86 -3.79
CA GLY A 149 -0.77 -18.49 -4.10
C GLY A 149 -1.83 -18.31 -3.01
N PRO A 150 -2.25 -17.08 -2.68
CA PRO A 150 -3.31 -16.82 -1.72
C PRO A 150 -4.70 -17.22 -2.27
N GLU A 151 -5.66 -17.42 -1.38
CA GLU A 151 -7.09 -17.47 -1.75
C GLU A 151 -7.66 -16.04 -1.83
N ALA A 152 -7.18 -15.13 -0.98
CA ALA A 152 -7.56 -13.72 -0.98
C ALA A 152 -6.33 -12.83 -0.79
N THR A 153 -6.33 -11.68 -1.47
CA THR A 153 -5.34 -10.62 -1.25
C THR A 153 -6.06 -9.37 -0.81
N ILE A 154 -5.49 -8.66 0.16
CA ILE A 154 -5.87 -7.30 0.51
C ILE A 154 -4.65 -6.40 0.40
N GLU A 155 -4.87 -5.16 -0.01
CA GLU A 155 -3.87 -4.10 0.03
C GLU A 155 -4.36 -3.00 0.96
N LEU A 156 -3.48 -2.55 1.87
CA LEU A 156 -3.82 -1.56 2.88
C LEU A 156 -3.40 -0.16 2.43
N HIS A 157 -4.33 0.78 2.54
CA HIS A 157 -4.15 2.21 2.30
C HIS A 157 -5.05 3.02 3.24
N PHE A 158 -4.71 4.28 3.49
CA PHE A 158 -5.67 5.29 3.92
C PHE A 158 -5.63 6.51 3.01
N ASN A 159 -6.80 7.04 2.68
CA ASN A 159 -6.89 8.17 1.76
C ASN A 159 -6.25 9.44 2.35
N ALA A 160 -5.45 10.14 1.53
CA ALA A 160 -5.08 11.52 1.78
C ALA A 160 -6.31 12.43 1.61
N ALA A 161 -6.53 13.34 2.55
CA ALA A 161 -7.55 14.37 2.44
C ALA A 161 -7.15 15.63 3.22
N ASP A 162 -7.78 16.75 2.88
CA ASP A 162 -7.66 18.08 3.52
C ASP A 162 -8.22 18.13 4.97
N GLY A 163 -8.35 16.99 5.64
CA GLY A 163 -8.95 16.83 6.96
C GLY A 163 -10.48 16.87 6.98
N ARG A 164 -11.15 17.12 5.85
CA ARG A 164 -12.62 17.16 5.78
C ARG A 164 -13.23 15.85 5.27
N ALA A 165 -12.51 15.15 4.39
CA ALA A 165 -12.98 13.85 3.93
C ALA A 165 -12.83 12.79 5.03
N ARG A 166 -13.87 11.99 5.21
CA ARG A 166 -13.90 10.86 6.14
C ARG A 166 -14.55 9.66 5.46
N GLY A 167 -14.53 8.51 6.13
CA GLY A 167 -15.18 7.29 5.65
C GLY A 167 -14.22 6.19 5.20
N SER A 168 -14.82 5.09 4.74
CA SER A 168 -14.14 3.92 4.19
C SER A 168 -14.69 3.60 2.81
N LEU A 169 -13.82 3.14 1.94
CA LEU A 169 -14.15 2.53 0.66
C LEU A 169 -13.28 1.29 0.46
N VAL A 170 -13.75 0.34 -0.34
CA VAL A 170 -12.94 -0.80 -0.80
C VAL A 170 -12.81 -0.76 -2.32
N LEU A 171 -11.58 -0.86 -2.80
CA LEU A 171 -11.29 -1.06 -4.22
C LEU A 171 -11.16 -2.55 -4.52
N TYR A 172 -11.56 -2.97 -5.72
CA TYR A 172 -11.37 -4.35 -6.19
C TYR A 172 -10.99 -4.37 -7.67
N GLY A 173 -10.09 -5.29 -8.04
CA GLY A 173 -9.49 -5.34 -9.38
C GLY A 173 -10.27 -6.16 -10.42
N ALA A 174 -11.14 -7.08 -9.99
CA ALA A 174 -11.86 -7.94 -10.92
C ALA A 174 -13.27 -8.29 -10.42
N GLU A 175 -14.23 -8.50 -11.33
CA GLU A 175 -15.64 -8.72 -10.96
C GLU A 175 -15.84 -9.93 -10.04
N GLN A 176 -15.05 -11.00 -10.21
CA GLN A 176 -15.08 -12.15 -9.31
C GLN A 176 -14.72 -11.81 -7.85
N SER A 177 -14.01 -10.70 -7.60
CA SER A 177 -13.64 -10.21 -6.27
C SER A 177 -14.73 -9.32 -5.64
N ARG A 178 -15.76 -8.91 -6.38
CA ARG A 178 -16.84 -8.05 -5.87
C ARG A 178 -17.50 -8.60 -4.59
N PRO A 179 -17.92 -9.88 -4.50
CA PRO A 179 -18.58 -10.39 -3.29
C PRO A 179 -17.69 -10.31 -2.04
N TRP A 180 -16.38 -10.48 -2.21
CA TRP A 180 -15.39 -10.30 -1.14
C TRP A 180 -15.29 -8.83 -0.73
N ALA A 181 -15.17 -7.91 -1.68
CA ALA A 181 -15.10 -6.48 -1.43
C ALA A 181 -16.37 -5.95 -0.73
N GLU A 182 -17.56 -6.41 -1.13
CA GLU A 182 -18.83 -6.05 -0.49
C GLU A 182 -18.87 -6.52 0.97
N THR A 183 -18.44 -7.76 1.23
CA THR A 183 -18.37 -8.32 2.58
C THR A 183 -17.40 -7.53 3.45
N LEU A 184 -16.21 -7.21 2.93
CA LEU A 184 -15.20 -6.45 3.66
C LEU A 184 -15.69 -5.03 3.98
N GLN A 185 -16.25 -4.30 3.00
CA GLN A 185 -16.78 -2.95 3.22
C GLN A 185 -17.88 -2.94 4.28
N LYS A 186 -18.83 -3.90 4.23
CA LYS A 186 -19.88 -4.03 5.25
C LYS A 186 -19.31 -4.28 6.64
N ALA A 187 -18.28 -5.11 6.76
CA ALA A 187 -17.62 -5.38 8.03
C ALA A 187 -16.93 -4.11 8.58
N ILE A 188 -16.23 -3.35 7.74
CA ILE A 188 -15.59 -2.08 8.11
C ILE A 188 -16.63 -1.06 8.57
N VAL A 189 -17.68 -0.83 7.77
CA VAL A 189 -18.78 0.10 8.09
C VAL A 189 -19.41 -0.25 9.42
N ARG A 190 -19.73 -1.53 9.66
CA ARG A 190 -20.29 -2.00 10.93
C ARG A 190 -19.34 -1.80 12.10
N THR A 191 -18.06 -2.10 11.92
CA THR A 191 -17.05 -2.04 13.00
C THR A 191 -16.84 -0.62 13.50
N PHE A 192 -16.85 0.36 12.59
CA PHE A 192 -16.63 1.77 12.91
C PHE A 192 -17.92 2.57 13.04
N ASP A 193 -19.09 1.91 13.07
CA ASP A 193 -20.42 2.55 13.13
C ASP A 193 -20.58 3.69 12.12
N ARG A 194 -20.16 3.46 10.87
CA ARG A 194 -20.18 4.48 9.82
C ARG A 194 -21.60 4.70 9.33
N GLN A 195 -22.00 5.97 9.21
CA GLN A 195 -23.36 6.35 8.85
C GLN A 195 -23.39 7.28 7.63
N GLY A 196 -24.29 6.97 6.69
CA GLY A 196 -24.52 7.77 5.49
C GLY A 196 -23.40 7.69 4.44
N ARG A 197 -23.67 8.30 3.27
CA ARG A 197 -22.80 8.19 2.08
C ARG A 197 -21.42 8.86 2.23
N SER A 198 -21.29 9.80 3.16
CA SER A 198 -20.01 10.46 3.42
C SER A 198 -19.07 9.60 4.26
N GLU A 199 -19.54 8.50 4.85
CA GLU A 199 -18.73 7.60 5.69
C GLU A 199 -18.68 6.18 5.13
N ASP A 200 -19.81 5.64 4.69
CA ASP A 200 -19.85 4.47 3.83
C ASP A 200 -19.78 4.93 2.37
N ARG A 201 -18.56 4.96 1.84
CA ARG A 201 -18.34 5.39 0.45
C ARG A 201 -18.56 4.25 -0.54
N GLY A 202 -18.82 3.02 -0.09
CA GLY A 202 -19.09 1.86 -0.93
C GLY A 202 -17.84 1.19 -1.52
N ILE A 203 -18.05 0.48 -2.63
CA ILE A 203 -16.99 -0.26 -3.34
C ILE A 203 -16.84 0.24 -4.77
N PHE A 204 -15.61 0.20 -5.30
CA PHE A 204 -15.32 0.68 -6.66
C PHE A 204 -14.30 -0.23 -7.37
N ILE A 205 -14.44 -0.35 -8.69
CA ILE A 205 -13.33 -0.77 -9.55
C ILE A 205 -12.54 0.49 -9.88
N PRO A 206 -11.23 0.55 -9.57
CA PRO A 206 -10.41 1.67 -10.02
C PRO A 206 -10.46 1.72 -11.56
N GLY A 207 -10.66 2.90 -12.15
CA GLY A 207 -10.67 3.04 -13.61
C GLY A 207 -9.40 2.44 -14.24
N GLY A 208 -9.51 1.92 -15.47
CA GLY A 208 -8.55 1.02 -16.14
C GLY A 208 -7.12 1.54 -16.39
N SER A 209 -6.67 2.60 -15.72
CA SER A 209 -5.34 3.18 -15.83
C SER A 209 -4.45 2.93 -14.59
N ARG A 210 -4.85 2.07 -13.65
CA ARG A 210 -4.14 1.85 -12.37
C ARG A 210 -3.32 0.55 -12.27
N GLY A 211 -3.02 -0.11 -13.40
CA GLY A 211 -2.03 -1.20 -13.43
C GLY A 211 -2.43 -2.52 -12.75
N TYR A 212 -3.74 -2.81 -12.64
CA TYR A 212 -4.26 -4.05 -12.04
C TYR A 212 -4.61 -5.15 -13.07
N ASP A 213 -4.15 -5.01 -14.32
CA ASP A 213 -4.35 -5.99 -15.40
C ASP A 213 -3.25 -7.05 -15.45
#